data_AF-A0A1B7K694-F1
#
_entry.id   AF-A0A1B7K694-F1
#
_cell.length_a   1.000
_cell.length_b   1.000
_cell.length_c   1.000
_cell.angle_alpha   90.00
_cell.angle_beta   90.00
_cell.angle_gamma   90.00
#
_symmetry.space_group_name_H-M   'P 1'
#
loop_
_entity.id
_entity.type
_entity.pdbx_description
1 polymer ?
#
loop_
_entity_poly.entity_id
_entity_poly.type
_entity_poly.pdbx_seq_one_letter_code
_entity_poly.pdbx_strand_id
1 'polypeptide(L)' 'MYTGITTDVERRFHQHQSGKGAKALRGKGALQLAFSGEVGEHSLALRLEYRIKQLTKRQKERLVAGDGSFETLRDSLKHD' A
#
# COMPACT_ATOMS: atom_id res chain seq x y z
N MET A 1 6.81 -2.25 7.18
CA MET A 1 6.32 -2.18 5.79
C MET A 1 5.96 -0.73 5.48
N TYR A 2 6.34 -0.22 4.31
CA TYR A 2 5.88 1.08 3.79
C TYR A 2 4.59 0.89 2.99
N THR A 3 3.69 1.87 3.02
CA THR A 3 2.42 1.86 2.28
C THR A 3 2.23 3.23 1.64
N GLY A 4 1.79 3.24 0.37
CA GLY A 4 1.59 4.43 -0.44
C GLY A 4 0.49 4.20 -1.48
N ILE A 5 -0.04 5.29 -2.04
CA ILE A 5 -0.92 5.26 -3.22
C ILE A 5 -0.20 5.80 -4.45
N THR A 6 -0.59 5.32 -5.63
CA THR A 6 -0.12 5.82 -6.91
C THR A 6 -1.05 5.36 -8.03
N THR A 7 -1.09 6.11 -9.13
CA THR A 7 -1.72 5.70 -10.38
C THR A 7 -0.78 4.88 -11.27
N ASP A 8 0.50 4.77 -10.90
CA ASP A 8 1.55 4.09 -11.67
C ASP A 8 2.52 3.39 -10.71
N VAL A 9 2.24 2.11 -10.48
CA VAL A 9 2.93 1.27 -9.49
C VAL A 9 4.41 1.07 -9.86
N GLU A 10 4.69 0.79 -11.13
CA GLU A 10 6.03 0.51 -11.62
C GLU A 10 6.94 1.73 -11.47
N ARG A 11 6.51 2.90 -11.96
CA ARG A 11 7.27 4.14 -11.83
C ARG A 11 7.51 4.49 -10.35
N ARG A 12 6.49 4.35 -9.51
CA ARG A 12 6.61 4.66 -8.08
C ARG A 12 7.57 3.70 -7.38
N PHE A 13 7.54 2.42 -7.71
CA PHE A 13 8.46 1.42 -7.18
C PHE A 13 9.91 1.75 -7.56
N HIS A 14 10.20 2.06 -8.83
CA HIS A 14 11.54 2.46 -9.27
C HIS A 14 12.05 3.75 -8.59
N GLN A 15 11.17 4.73 -8.38
CA GLN A 15 11.51 5.93 -7.60
C GLN A 15 11.91 5.59 -6.16
N HIS A 16 11.21 4.68 -5.51
CA HIS A 16 11.57 4.22 -4.17
C HIS A 16 12.88 3.42 -4.18
N GLN A 17 13.04 2.51 -5.14
CA GLN A 17 14.24 1.67 -5.28
C GLN A 17 15.51 2.49 -5.51
N SER A 18 15.40 3.61 -6.24
CA SER A 18 16.50 4.56 -6.48
C SER A 18 16.69 5.60 -5.35
N GLY A 19 15.95 5.50 -4.24
CA GLY A 19 16.06 6.42 -3.10
C GLY A 19 15.44 7.81 -3.33
N LYS A 20 14.72 8.02 -4.44
CA LYS A 20 14.09 9.30 -4.80
C LYS A 20 12.61 9.40 -4.37
N GLY A 21 12.04 8.37 -3.77
CA GLY A 21 10.69 8.38 -3.22
C GLY A 21 10.63 8.83 -1.76
N ALA A 22 9.84 8.11 -0.96
CA ALA A 22 9.63 8.40 0.47
C ALA A 22 10.94 8.39 1.27
N LYS A 23 11.09 9.38 2.16
CA LYS A 23 12.23 9.52 3.08
C LYS A 23 12.47 8.24 3.89
N ALA A 24 11.41 7.57 4.34
CA ALA A 24 11.49 6.34 5.13
C ALA A 24 12.13 5.14 4.39
N LEU A 25 12.16 5.18 3.06
CA LEU A 25 12.72 4.10 2.22
C LEU A 25 14.14 4.39 1.72
N ARG A 26 14.67 5.60 1.94
CA ARG A 26 16.04 5.94 1.52
C ARG A 26 17.05 5.08 2.29
N GLY A 27 17.99 4.48 1.57
CA GLY A 27 19.05 3.64 2.16
C GLY A 27 18.58 2.29 2.72
N LYS A 28 17.35 1.84 2.45
CA LYS A 28 16.82 0.54 2.93
C LYS A 28 17.27 -0.68 2.10
N GLY A 29 18.19 -0.51 1.15
CA GLY A 29 18.70 -1.58 0.30
C GLY A 29 17.74 -1.98 -0.83
N ALA A 30 17.84 -3.23 -1.29
CA ALA A 30 16.92 -3.79 -2.27
C ALA A 30 15.50 -3.86 -1.68
N LEU A 31 14.55 -3.22 -2.34
CA LEU A 31 13.15 -3.22 -1.94
C LEU A 31 12.40 -4.31 -2.71
N GLN A 32 11.30 -4.78 -2.13
CA GLN A 32 10.38 -5.71 -2.77
C GLN A 32 8.97 -5.13 -2.72
N LEU A 33 8.24 -5.24 -3.84
CA LEU A 33 6.83 -4.92 -3.87
C LEU A 33 6.04 -6.10 -3.29
N ALA A 34 5.64 -5.98 -2.02
CA ALA A 34 4.94 -7.06 -1.33
C ALA A 34 3.46 -7.17 -1.73
N PHE A 35 2.81 -6.06 -2.08
CA PHE A 35 1.39 -6.01 -2.42
C PHE A 35 1.06 -4.76 -3.23
N SER A 36 0.15 -4.89 -4.19
CA SER A 36 -0.53 -3.79 -4.89
C SER A 36 -1.94 -4.22 -5.25
N GLY A 37 -2.93 -3.32 -5.12
CA GLY A 37 -4.32 -3.59 -5.49
C GLY A 37 -4.99 -2.33 -6.02
N GLU A 38 -5.85 -2.49 -7.02
CA GLU A 38 -6.63 -1.40 -7.59
C GLU A 38 -7.76 -0.98 -6.65
N VAL A 39 -7.94 0.33 -6.51
CA VAL A 39 -8.92 0.92 -5.59
C VAL A 39 -10.05 1.66 -6.32
N GLY A 40 -9.73 2.32 -7.43
CA GLY A 40 -10.62 3.27 -8.12
C GLY A 40 -10.33 4.71 -7.68
N GLU A 41 -11.32 5.35 -7.07
CA GLU A 41 -11.27 6.79 -6.76
C GLU A 41 -10.17 7.19 -5.77
N HIS A 42 -9.61 8.39 -6.00
CA HIS A 42 -8.52 8.94 -5.18
C HIS A 42 -8.90 9.10 -3.70
N SER A 43 -10.15 9.50 -3.41
CA SER A 43 -10.66 9.63 -2.04
C SER A 43 -10.65 8.29 -1.28
N LEU A 44 -11.10 7.21 -1.93
CA LEU A 44 -11.08 5.86 -1.37
C LEU A 44 -9.64 5.37 -1.17
N ALA A 45 -8.74 5.66 -2.12
CA ALA A 45 -7.33 5.30 -2.02
C ALA A 45 -6.66 5.95 -0.79
N LEU A 46 -6.93 7.24 -0.53
CA LEU A 46 -6.41 7.92 0.66
C LEU A 46 -6.96 7.32 1.97
N ARG A 47 -8.26 7.01 2.03
CA ARG A 47 -8.89 6.37 3.20
C ARG A 47 -8.29 4.99 3.47
N LEU A 48 -8.11 4.19 2.42
CA LEU A 48 -7.45 2.89 2.50
C LEU A 48 -6.01 3.00 2.97
N GLU A 49 -5.23 3.92 2.40
CA GLU A 49 -3.84 4.13 2.79
C GLU A 49 -3.74 4.48 4.29
N TYR A 50 -4.59 5.39 4.77
CA TYR A 50 -4.67 5.75 6.18
C TYR A 50 -5.00 4.53 7.05
N ARG A 51 -6.03 3.77 6.68
CA ARG A 51 -6.46 2.60 7.45
C ARG A 51 -5.41 1.49 7.48
N ILE A 52 -4.75 1.22 6.35
CA ILE A 52 -3.65 0.26 6.25
C ILE A 52 -2.45 0.70 7.10
N LYS A 53 -2.11 2.00 7.12
CA LYS A 53 -1.01 2.50 7.97
C LYS A 53 -1.23 2.15 9.45
N GLN A 54 -2.48 2.19 9.93
CA GLN A 54 -2.87 1.86 11.30
C GLN A 54 -2.91 0.35 11.61
N LEU A 55 -2.88 -0.53 10.60
CA LEU A 55 -2.90 -1.98 10.82
C LEU A 55 -1.61 -2.46 11.49
N THR A 56 -1.75 -3.48 12.33
CA THR A 56 -0.63 -4.23 12.91
C THR A 56 0.17 -4.95 11.82
N LYS A 57 1.41 -5.36 12.13
CA LYS A 57 2.25 -6.15 11.20
C LYS A 57 1.52 -7.40 10.70
N ARG A 58 0.89 -8.15 11.61
CA ARG A 58 0.13 -9.37 11.31
C ARG A 58 -1.03 -9.11 10.35
N GLN A 59 -1.75 -8.01 10.53
CA GLN A 59 -2.85 -7.64 9.62
C GLN A 59 -2.34 -7.24 8.23
N LYS A 60 -1.19 -6.56 8.15
CA LYS A 60 -0.54 -6.24 6.87
C LYS A 60 -0.07 -7.50 6.14
N GLU A 61 0.45 -8.48 6.86
CA GLU A 61 0.87 -9.77 6.29
C GLU A 61 -0.32 -10.54 5.68
N ARG A 62 -1.52 -10.41 6.24
CA ARG A 62 -2.74 -10.99 5.64
C ARG A 62 -3.10 -10.37 4.30
N LEU A 63 -2.96 -9.05 4.17
CA LEU A 63 -3.13 -8.37 2.87
C LEU A 63 -2.18 -8.94 1.82
N VAL A 64 -0.92 -9.17 2.20
CA VAL A 64 0.11 -9.74 1.32
C VAL A 64 -0.17 -11.22 0.99
N ALA A 65 -0.73 -11.97 1.93
CA ALA A 65 -1.09 -13.38 1.73
C ALA A 65 -2.29 -13.58 0.79
N GLY A 66 -3.03 -12.53 0.45
CA GLY A 66 -4.18 -12.60 -0.46
C GLY A 66 -5.38 -13.34 0.13
N ASP A 67 -5.59 -13.27 1.45
CA ASP A 67 -6.67 -13.98 2.16
C ASP A 67 -8.05 -13.30 2.06
N GLY A 68 -8.24 -12.34 1.15
CA GLY A 68 -9.47 -11.56 1.00
C GLY A 68 -9.60 -10.37 1.96
N SER A 69 -8.61 -10.15 2.84
CA SER A 69 -8.65 -9.05 3.80
C SER A 69 -8.58 -7.66 3.16
N PHE A 70 -7.97 -7.53 1.98
CA PHE A 70 -7.90 -6.26 1.25
C PHE A 70 -9.26 -5.87 0.68
N GLU A 71 -9.93 -6.80 0.02
CA GLU A 71 -11.25 -6.64 -0.59
C GLU A 71 -12.27 -6.28 0.48
N THR A 72 -12.26 -7.03 1.59
CA THR A 72 -13.13 -6.78 2.75
C THR A 72 -12.95 -5.36 3.29
N LEU A 73 -11.70 -4.91 3.44
CA LEU A 73 -11.40 -3.57 3.95
C LEU A 73 -11.79 -2.46 2.95
N ARG A 74 -11.55 -2.68 1.67
CA ARG A 74 -11.94 -1.74 0.61
C ARG A 74 -13.46 -1.59 0.58
N ASP A 75 -14.18 -2.71 0.66
CA ASP A 75 -15.63 -2.71 0.58
C ASP A 75 -16.27 -2.08 1.80
N SER A 76 -15.72 -2.25 3.01
CA SER A 76 -16.22 -1.53 4.19
C SER A 76 -16.11 -0.02 4.02
N LEU A 77 -15.01 0.47 3.45
CA LEU A 77 -14.77 1.91 3.27
C LEU A 77 -15.54 2.54 2.10
N LYS A 78 -16.09 1.74 1.18
CA LYS A 78 -16.96 2.23 0.10
C LYS A 78 -18.35 2.62 0.59
N HIS A 79 -18.80 2.01 1.69
CA HIS A 79 -20.14 2.19 2.23
C HIS A 79 -20.19 3.12 3.46
N ASP A 80 -19.01 3.54 3.95
CA ASP A 80 -18.81 4.55 4.99
C ASP A 80 -18.78 5.96 4.40
#